data_AF-A0A9E6ESR7-F1
#
_entry.id   AF-A0A9E6ESR7-F1
#
_cell.length_a   1.000
_cell.length_b   1.000
_cell.length_c   1.000
_cell.angle_alpha   90.00
_cell.angle_beta   90.00
_cell.angle_gamma   90.00
#
_symmetry.space_group_name_H-M   'P 1'
#
loop_
_entity.id
_entity.type
_entity.pdbx_description
1 polymer ?
#
loop_
_entity_poly.entity_id
_entity_poly.type
_entity_poly.pdbx_seq_one_letter_code
_entity_poly.pdbx_strand_id
1 'polypeptide(L)'
;DKYMRGEENLTAQELNGYVIFNTEKGDCFHCHGTVLFTANDFFNNAKDTVFNDPRDRYAVTLNTKDIGAYKATTLRNINLTGPYMHDGRFATLDDVINFYSEGLVWSPYVHPLMKKVNDGGVQLTSSEKADLKAYLLTLTDNYFLTNPDFSKPAGLK
;
A
#
# COMPACT_ATOMS: atom_id res chain seq x y z
N ASP A 1 13.33 6.70 5.83
CA ASP A 1 14.47 7.45 5.26
C ASP A 1 15.74 7.41 6.10
N LYS A 2 15.73 7.86 7.37
CA LYS A 2 16.92 7.86 8.25
C LYS A 2 17.61 6.48 8.35
N TYR A 3 16.82 5.42 8.48
CA TYR A 3 17.31 4.03 8.42
C TYR A 3 18.13 3.71 7.17
N MET A 4 17.65 4.11 5.98
CA MET A 4 18.36 3.87 4.71
C MET A 4 19.68 4.63 4.61
N ARG A 5 19.84 5.71 5.38
CA ARG A 5 21.10 6.49 5.48
C ARG A 5 21.99 6.05 6.64
N GLY A 6 21.58 5.07 7.44
CA GLY A 6 22.31 4.62 8.63
C GLY A 6 22.29 5.60 9.81
N GLU A 7 21.34 6.54 9.82
CA GLU A 7 21.22 7.57 10.87
C GLU A 7 20.43 7.07 12.08
N GLU A 8 19.53 6.10 11.88
CA GLU A 8 18.70 5.50 12.92
C GLU A 8 18.51 4.00 12.62
N ASN A 9 18.25 3.21 13.65
CA ASN A 9 17.90 1.80 13.49
C ASN A 9 16.40 1.61 13.63
N LEU A 10 15.83 0.73 12.80
CA LEU A 10 14.50 0.20 13.03
C LEU A 10 14.51 -0.65 14.31
N THR A 11 13.41 -0.60 15.06
CA THR A 11 13.13 -1.58 16.13
C THR A 11 13.03 -2.99 15.54
N ALA A 12 13.14 -4.01 16.38
CA ALA A 12 12.99 -5.40 15.94
C ALA A 12 11.65 -5.63 15.21
N GLN A 13 10.57 -5.01 15.70
CA GLN A 13 9.25 -5.11 15.11
C GLN A 13 9.17 -4.46 13.73
N GLU A 14 9.68 -3.23 13.60
CA GLU A 14 9.73 -2.53 12.30
C GLU A 14 10.64 -3.23 11.30
N LEU A 15 11.74 -3.84 11.76
CA LEU A 15 12.64 -4.61 10.90
C LEU A 15 11.98 -5.90 10.40
N ASN A 16 11.22 -6.61 11.25
CA ASN A 16 10.43 -7.76 10.81
C ASN A 16 9.39 -7.34 9.75
N GLY A 17 8.72 -6.21 9.96
CA GLY A 17 7.78 -5.64 9.00
C GLY A 17 8.45 -5.26 7.68
N TYR A 18 9.65 -4.68 7.73
CA TYR A 18 10.48 -4.39 6.56
C TYR A 18 10.79 -5.66 5.76
N VAL A 19 11.12 -6.77 6.44
CA VAL A 19 11.36 -8.06 5.79
C VAL A 19 10.08 -8.60 5.15
N ILE A 20 8.94 -8.56 5.85
CA ILE A 20 7.65 -8.98 5.29
C ILE A 20 7.32 -8.19 4.02
N PHE A 21 7.52 -6.87 4.06
CA PHE A 21 7.25 -5.97 2.94
C PHE A 21 8.12 -6.26 1.71
N ASN A 22 9.41 -6.52 1.92
CA ASN A 22 10.42 -6.68 0.86
C ASN A 22 10.67 -8.13 0.42
N THR A 23 9.82 -9.07 0.82
CA THR A 23 9.92 -10.48 0.43
C THR A 23 8.57 -11.00 -0.04
N GLU A 24 8.55 -12.18 -0.66
CA GLU A 24 7.33 -12.89 -1.08
C GLU A 24 6.42 -13.29 0.11
N LYS A 25 6.85 -13.03 1.36
CA LYS A 25 6.02 -13.23 2.55
C LYS A 25 4.85 -12.25 2.59
N GLY A 26 5.09 -10.96 2.33
CA GLY A 26 4.04 -9.95 2.17
C GLY A 26 3.81 -9.55 0.71
N ASP A 27 4.78 -9.83 -0.17
CA ASP A 27 4.73 -9.60 -1.62
C ASP A 27 4.44 -8.14 -2.04
N CYS A 28 4.67 -7.19 -1.11
CA CYS A 28 4.28 -5.78 -1.27
C CYS A 28 5.18 -5.01 -2.26
N PHE A 29 6.46 -5.36 -2.29
CA PHE A 29 7.50 -4.63 -3.00
C PHE A 29 7.36 -4.66 -4.53
N HIS A 30 6.68 -5.65 -5.11
CA HIS A 30 6.46 -5.68 -6.57
C HIS A 30 5.70 -4.45 -7.07
N CYS A 31 4.78 -3.92 -6.25
CA CYS A 31 3.99 -2.73 -6.56
C CYS A 31 4.49 -1.47 -5.83
N HIS A 32 5.12 -1.64 -4.67
CA HIS A 32 5.51 -0.55 -3.76
C HIS A 32 7.00 -0.54 -3.37
N GLY A 33 7.89 -1.18 -4.12
CA GLY A 33 9.31 -1.39 -3.73
C GLY A 33 10.30 -0.30 -4.15
N THR A 34 9.87 0.76 -4.84
CA THR A 34 10.75 1.88 -5.18
C THR A 34 10.99 2.77 -3.95
N VAL A 35 11.96 3.68 -4.02
CA VAL A 35 12.17 4.70 -2.96
C VAL A 35 10.95 5.61 -2.74
N LEU A 36 10.04 5.67 -3.71
CA LEU A 36 8.77 6.39 -3.64
C LEU A 36 7.60 5.52 -3.15
N PHE A 37 7.86 4.24 -2.87
CA PHE A 37 6.84 3.27 -2.48
C PHE A 37 5.70 3.13 -3.50
N THR A 38 6.03 3.25 -4.78
CA THR A 38 5.13 3.07 -5.93
C THR A 38 5.92 2.69 -7.18
N ALA A 39 5.41 1.74 -7.96
CA ALA A 39 5.95 1.40 -9.28
C ALA A 39 5.57 2.40 -10.39
N ASN A 40 4.74 3.42 -10.09
CA ASN A 40 4.11 4.30 -11.10
C ASN A 40 3.33 3.55 -12.20
N ASP A 41 2.81 2.37 -11.86
CA ASP A 41 2.05 1.51 -12.76
C ASP A 41 0.66 1.20 -12.19
N PHE A 42 -0.17 0.50 -12.97
CA PHE A 42 -1.57 0.21 -12.70
C PHE A 42 -1.79 -1.27 -12.43
N PHE A 43 -2.51 -1.58 -11.35
CA PHE A 43 -2.71 -2.96 -10.90
C PHE A 43 -4.18 -3.20 -10.55
N ASN A 44 -4.71 -4.32 -11.02
CA ASN A 44 -5.90 -4.91 -10.42
C ASN A 44 -5.46 -5.79 -9.25
N ASN A 45 -5.66 -5.28 -8.04
CA ASN A 45 -5.20 -5.89 -6.79
C ASN A 45 -6.15 -6.97 -6.25
N ALA A 46 -6.97 -7.60 -7.11
CA ALA A 46 -7.89 -8.66 -6.73
C ALA A 46 -8.96 -8.24 -5.71
N LYS A 47 -9.36 -6.96 -5.69
CA LYS A 47 -10.31 -6.44 -4.69
C LYS A 47 -11.77 -6.86 -4.90
N ASP A 48 -12.17 -7.09 -6.15
CA ASP A 48 -13.54 -7.42 -6.54
C ASP A 48 -13.52 -8.36 -7.76
N THR A 49 -14.69 -8.86 -8.13
CA THR A 49 -14.89 -9.66 -9.35
C THR A 49 -15.68 -8.91 -10.44
N VAL A 50 -16.27 -7.77 -10.08
CA VAL A 50 -17.05 -6.90 -10.98
C VAL A 50 -16.44 -5.51 -10.94
N PHE A 51 -16.18 -4.94 -12.11
CA PHE A 51 -15.53 -3.64 -12.26
C PHE A 51 -16.37 -2.77 -13.20
N ASN A 52 -17.04 -1.77 -12.62
CA ASN A 52 -17.93 -0.84 -13.33
C ASN A 52 -17.60 0.64 -13.05
N ASP A 53 -16.51 0.91 -12.34
CA ASP A 53 -16.05 2.27 -12.08
C ASP A 53 -15.50 2.88 -13.37
N PRO A 54 -16.09 3.97 -13.89
CA PRO A 54 -15.64 4.59 -15.13
C PRO A 54 -14.29 5.31 -15.02
N ARG A 55 -13.64 5.26 -13.85
CA ARG A 55 -12.34 5.90 -13.57
C ARG A 55 -11.18 4.89 -13.51
N ASP A 56 -11.43 3.61 -13.80
CA ASP A 56 -10.36 2.62 -13.87
C ASP A 56 -9.42 2.88 -15.07
N ARG A 57 -8.33 2.12 -15.14
CA ARG A 57 -7.34 2.28 -16.21
C ARG A 57 -7.92 1.91 -17.58
N TYR A 58 -8.81 0.92 -17.64
CA TYR A 58 -9.47 0.49 -18.88
C TYR A 58 -10.25 1.62 -19.55
N ALA A 59 -10.92 2.49 -18.79
CA ALA A 59 -11.64 3.65 -19.34
C ALA A 59 -10.75 4.60 -20.17
N VAL A 60 -9.42 4.56 -19.95
CA VAL A 60 -8.44 5.35 -20.71
C VAL A 60 -7.80 4.55 -21.84
N THR A 61 -7.44 3.29 -21.60
CA THR A 61 -6.61 2.51 -22.53
C THR A 61 -7.42 1.65 -23.50
N LEU A 62 -8.66 1.31 -23.14
CA LEU A 62 -9.52 0.34 -23.82
C LEU A 62 -8.92 -1.07 -23.92
N ASN A 63 -7.86 -1.37 -23.17
CA ASN A 63 -7.25 -2.71 -23.10
C ASN A 63 -7.89 -3.52 -21.99
N THR A 64 -8.50 -4.66 -22.32
CA THR A 64 -9.22 -5.50 -21.34
C THR A 64 -8.34 -6.01 -20.20
N LYS A 65 -7.01 -6.03 -20.36
CA LYS A 65 -6.06 -6.35 -19.28
C LYS A 65 -6.02 -5.29 -18.17
N ASP A 66 -6.51 -4.08 -18.44
CA ASP A 66 -6.50 -2.95 -17.52
C ASP A 66 -7.83 -2.79 -16.75
N ILE A 67 -8.78 -3.72 -16.93
CA ILE A 67 -10.08 -3.68 -16.25
C ILE A 67 -9.88 -3.76 -14.74
N GLY A 68 -10.46 -2.80 -14.01
CA GLY A 68 -10.35 -2.72 -12.55
C GLY A 68 -8.96 -2.36 -12.04
N ALA A 69 -8.03 -1.98 -12.92
CA ALA A 69 -6.68 -1.59 -12.53
C ALA A 69 -6.60 -0.11 -12.16
N TYR A 70 -5.89 0.18 -11.07
CA TYR A 70 -5.67 1.53 -10.55
C TYR A 70 -4.19 1.74 -10.30
N LYS A 71 -3.74 3.00 -10.34
CA LYS A 71 -2.36 3.35 -10.04
C LYS A 71 -2.02 2.91 -8.61
N ALA A 72 -0.93 2.17 -8.42
CA ALA A 72 -0.38 1.97 -7.08
C ALA A 72 0.12 3.33 -6.55
N THR A 73 -0.54 3.89 -5.54
CA THR A 73 -0.11 5.16 -4.94
C THR A 73 1.08 4.96 -4.01
N THR A 74 1.81 6.05 -3.75
CA THR A 74 2.88 6.05 -2.74
C THR A 74 2.33 5.64 -1.36
N LEU A 75 3.13 4.91 -0.59
CA LEU A 75 2.86 4.59 0.81
C LEU A 75 3.53 5.56 1.80
N ARG A 76 4.27 6.56 1.31
CA ARG A 76 4.76 7.66 2.16
C ARG A 76 3.58 8.43 2.75
N ASN A 77 3.62 8.69 4.05
CA ASN A 77 2.53 9.27 4.85
C ASN A 77 1.22 8.48 4.83
N ILE A 78 1.25 7.18 4.53
CA ILE A 78 0.03 6.37 4.40
C ILE A 78 -0.87 6.47 5.65
N ASN A 79 -0.28 6.51 6.85
CA ASN A 79 -0.99 6.63 8.13
C ASN A 79 -1.90 7.88 8.26
N LEU A 80 -1.74 8.88 7.39
CA LEU A 80 -2.45 10.16 7.45
C LEU A 80 -3.44 10.36 6.30
N THR A 81 -3.63 9.34 5.45
CA THR A 81 -4.33 9.47 4.17
C THR A 81 -5.57 8.59 4.06
N GLY A 82 -6.05 8.07 5.19
CA GLY A 82 -7.32 7.38 5.24
C GLY A 82 -8.49 8.26 4.79
N PRO A 83 -9.60 7.68 4.31
CA PRO A 83 -9.79 6.24 4.10
C PRO A 83 -8.99 5.70 2.90
N TYR A 84 -8.77 4.38 2.87
CA TYR A 84 -7.84 3.70 1.96
C TYR A 84 -8.52 3.05 0.77
N MET A 85 -7.72 2.74 -0.25
CA MET A 85 -8.11 2.32 -1.62
C MET A 85 -8.72 3.46 -2.44
N HIS A 86 -8.89 3.28 -3.75
CA HIS A 86 -9.43 4.34 -4.62
C HIS A 86 -10.91 4.68 -4.35
N ASP A 87 -11.62 3.78 -3.69
CA ASP A 87 -13.03 3.93 -3.33
C ASP A 87 -13.23 4.21 -1.83
N GLY A 88 -12.16 4.32 -1.05
CA GLY A 88 -12.22 4.63 0.37
C GLY A 88 -12.88 3.54 1.22
N ARG A 89 -12.95 2.28 0.76
CA ARG A 89 -13.69 1.22 1.46
C ARG A 89 -13.13 0.85 2.83
N PHE A 90 -11.87 1.16 3.10
CA PHE A 90 -11.18 0.77 4.33
C PHE A 90 -10.90 1.99 5.21
N ALA A 91 -11.30 1.92 6.47
CA ALA A 91 -11.10 3.02 7.42
C ALA A 91 -9.70 3.01 8.03
N THR A 92 -9.09 1.83 8.17
CA THR A 92 -7.82 1.64 8.88
C THR A 92 -6.78 0.92 8.05
N LEU A 93 -5.50 1.07 8.43
CA LEU A 93 -4.41 0.26 7.86
C LEU A 93 -4.60 -1.23 8.16
N ASP A 94 -5.21 -1.58 9.30
CA ASP A 94 -5.48 -2.97 9.66
C ASP A 94 -6.45 -3.61 8.65
N ASP A 95 -7.49 -2.87 8.22
CA ASP A 95 -8.42 -3.34 7.19
C ASP A 95 -7.70 -3.62 5.86
N VAL A 96 -6.78 -2.74 5.47
CA VAL A 96 -5.96 -2.92 4.25
C VAL A 96 -5.05 -4.14 4.36
N ILE A 97 -4.36 -4.29 5.49
CA ILE A 97 -3.46 -5.43 5.74
C ILE A 97 -4.25 -6.74 5.76
N ASN A 98 -5.42 -6.75 6.42
CA ASN A 98 -6.31 -7.91 6.44
C ASN A 98 -6.79 -8.27 5.02
N PHE A 99 -7.19 -7.27 4.22
CA PHE A 99 -7.58 -7.49 2.83
C PHE A 99 -6.49 -8.20 2.01
N TYR A 100 -5.24 -7.74 2.04
CA TYR A 100 -4.16 -8.42 1.31
C TYR A 100 -3.80 -9.78 1.91
N SER A 101 -4.07 -9.99 3.20
CA SER A 101 -3.81 -11.25 3.89
C SER A 101 -4.83 -12.34 3.59
N GLU A 102 -6.11 -12.00 3.51
CA GLU A 102 -7.20 -13.00 3.44
C GLU A 102 -8.45 -12.57 2.66
N GLY A 103 -8.46 -11.38 2.05
CA GLY A 103 -9.62 -10.81 1.36
C GLY A 103 -9.51 -10.74 -0.16
N LEU A 104 -8.46 -11.31 -0.77
CA LEU A 104 -8.31 -11.29 -2.22
C LEU A 104 -9.35 -12.19 -2.90
N VAL A 105 -9.90 -11.73 -4.02
CA VAL A 105 -10.86 -12.50 -4.83
C VAL A 105 -10.36 -12.68 -6.25
N TRP A 106 -10.43 -13.91 -6.76
CA TRP A 106 -10.00 -14.20 -8.12
C TRP A 106 -10.97 -13.63 -9.15
N SER A 107 -10.43 -13.03 -10.21
CA SER A 107 -11.14 -12.65 -11.43
C SER A 107 -10.20 -12.80 -12.63
N PRO A 108 -10.72 -12.91 -13.87
CA PRO A 108 -9.87 -13.00 -15.07
C PRO A 108 -9.03 -11.73 -15.33
N TYR A 109 -9.30 -10.63 -14.63
CA TYR A 109 -8.60 -9.35 -14.78
C TYR A 109 -7.55 -9.08 -13.70
N VAL A 110 -7.38 -10.02 -12.76
CA VAL A 110 -6.39 -9.87 -11.68
C VAL A 110 -4.98 -9.69 -12.25
N HIS A 111 -4.20 -8.77 -11.68
CA HIS A 111 -2.85 -8.55 -12.14
C HIS A 111 -1.97 -9.80 -11.87
N PRO A 112 -1.10 -10.24 -12.80
CA PRO A 112 -0.27 -11.45 -12.63
C PRO A 112 0.65 -11.45 -11.40
N LEU A 113 0.95 -10.26 -10.84
CA LEU A 113 1.73 -10.12 -9.61
C LEU A 113 0.93 -10.49 -8.34
N MET A 114 -0.40 -10.63 -8.41
CA MET A 114 -1.21 -11.10 -7.29
C MET A 114 -1.12 -12.63 -7.15
N LYS A 115 0.09 -13.15 -6.93
CA LYS A 115 0.39 -14.61 -6.95
C LYS A 115 -0.41 -15.41 -5.94
N LYS A 116 -0.86 -14.78 -4.86
CA LYS A 116 -1.58 -15.39 -3.73
C LYS A 116 -3.09 -15.28 -3.80
N VAL A 117 -3.65 -14.78 -4.91
CA VAL A 117 -5.11 -14.61 -5.06
C VAL A 117 -5.89 -15.91 -4.89
N ASN A 118 -5.34 -17.05 -5.34
CA ASN A 118 -6.00 -18.35 -5.21
C ASN A 118 -6.04 -18.87 -3.76
N ASP A 119 -5.16 -18.35 -2.91
CA ASP A 119 -5.12 -18.65 -1.47
C ASP A 119 -5.94 -17.63 -0.67
N GLY A 120 -6.61 -16.68 -1.33
CA GLY A 120 -7.30 -15.54 -0.71
C GLY A 120 -6.37 -14.43 -0.20
N GLY A 121 -5.05 -14.59 -0.31
CA GLY A 121 -4.07 -13.62 0.19
C GLY A 121 -2.81 -14.29 0.75
N VAL A 122 -1.91 -13.48 1.31
CA VAL A 122 -0.60 -13.94 1.82
C VAL A 122 -0.67 -14.70 3.15
N GLN A 123 -1.84 -14.75 3.80
CA GLN A 123 -2.09 -15.51 5.04
C GLN A 123 -1.10 -15.17 6.17
N LEU A 124 -0.94 -13.86 6.46
CA LEU A 124 -0.11 -13.40 7.58
C LEU A 124 -0.74 -13.75 8.93
N THR A 125 0.08 -14.16 9.87
CA THR A 125 -0.34 -14.29 11.29
C THR A 125 -0.59 -12.92 11.91
N SER A 126 -1.31 -12.87 13.04
CA SER A 126 -1.57 -11.60 13.75
C SER A 126 -0.29 -10.84 14.14
N SER A 127 0.79 -11.55 14.50
CA SER A 127 2.08 -10.93 14.80
C SER A 127 2.70 -10.33 13.54
N GLU A 128 2.67 -11.05 12.42
CA GLU A 128 3.22 -10.55 11.14
C GLU A 128 2.44 -9.35 10.61
N LYS A 129 1.12 -9.32 10.79
CA LYS A 129 0.28 -8.15 10.47
C LYS A 129 0.68 -6.93 11.31
N ALA A 130 0.93 -7.13 12.61
CA ALA A 130 1.39 -6.06 13.52
C ALA A 130 2.79 -5.56 13.14
N ASP A 131 3.71 -6.46 12.82
CA ASP A 131 5.08 -6.14 12.39
C ASP A 131 5.06 -5.33 11.08
N LEU A 132 4.29 -5.77 10.08
CA LEU A 132 4.09 -5.05 8.83
C LEU A 132 3.53 -3.64 9.06
N LYS A 133 2.51 -3.53 9.92
CA LYS A 133 1.94 -2.22 10.29
C LYS A 133 2.99 -1.31 10.92
N ALA A 134 3.79 -1.82 11.87
CA ALA A 134 4.85 -1.04 12.50
C ALA A 134 5.81 -0.47 11.45
N TYR A 135 6.22 -1.28 10.48
CA TYR A 135 7.04 -0.80 9.36
C TYR A 135 6.34 0.28 8.52
N LEU A 136 5.07 0.10 8.15
CA LEU A 136 4.33 1.10 7.37
C LEU A 136 4.21 2.45 8.10
N LEU A 137 4.13 2.45 9.43
CA LEU A 137 4.09 3.68 10.23
C LEU A 137 5.41 4.46 10.16
N THR A 138 6.55 3.80 9.92
CA THR A 138 7.86 4.45 9.72
C THR A 138 7.92 5.32 8.46
N LEU A 139 6.95 5.17 7.55
CA LEU A 139 6.87 5.94 6.30
C LEU A 139 6.23 7.32 6.50
N THR A 140 5.98 7.73 7.75
CA THR A 140 5.40 9.04 8.10
C THR A 140 6.51 10.07 8.31
N ASP A 141 6.42 11.19 7.59
CA ASP A 141 7.38 12.30 7.73
C ASP A 141 7.01 13.22 8.88
N ASN A 142 7.34 12.79 10.09
CA ASN A 142 7.09 13.59 11.30
C ASN A 142 7.87 14.91 11.30
N TYR A 143 9.01 14.99 10.61
CA TYR A 143 9.79 16.23 10.55
C TYR A 143 9.05 17.30 9.75
N PHE A 144 8.59 16.98 8.54
CA PHE A 144 7.79 17.90 7.74
C PHE A 144 6.51 18.34 8.46
N LEU A 145 5.79 17.38 9.06
CA LEU A 145 4.48 17.63 9.69
C LEU A 145 4.54 18.52 10.93
N THR A 146 5.67 18.52 11.65
CA THR A 146 5.81 19.22 12.93
C THR A 146 6.76 20.41 12.87
N ASN A 147 7.48 20.61 11.77
CA ASN A 147 8.43 21.71 11.64
C ASN A 147 7.69 23.04 11.36
N PRO A 148 7.82 24.05 12.25
CA PRO A 148 7.23 25.37 12.05
C PRO A 148 7.66 26.08 10.76
N ASP A 149 8.85 25.80 10.24
CA ASP A 149 9.36 26.41 9.00
C ASP A 149 8.55 26.00 7.76
N PHE A 150 7.87 24.85 7.82
CA PHE A 150 6.96 24.37 6.78
C PHE A 150 5.48 24.60 7.12
N SER A 151 5.20 25.30 8.22
CA SER A 151 3.84 25.62 8.60
C SER A 151 3.22 26.63 7.63
N LYS A 152 1.89 26.71 7.65
CA LYS A 152 1.18 27.70 6.83
C LYS A 152 1.70 29.12 7.13
N PRO A 153 1.93 29.96 6.10
CA PRO A 153 2.31 31.34 6.33
C PRO A 153 1.30 32.06 7.23
N ALA A 154 1.79 32.93 8.12
CA ALA A 154 0.92 33.72 8.99
C ALA A 154 -0.04 34.58 8.14
N GLY A 155 -1.35 34.49 8.42
CA GLY A 155 -2.38 35.32 7.80
C GLY A 155 -3.22 34.68 6.69
N LEU A 156 -2.89 33.46 6.24
CA LEU A 156 -3.77 32.69 5.36
C LEU A 156 -4.74 31.86 6.21
N LYS A 157 -6.04 32.19 6.11
CA LYS A 157 -7.14 31.41 6.69
C LYS A 157 -7.40 30.18 5.85
#